data_AF-A0A972J5B7-F1
#
_entry.id   AF-A0A972J5B7-F1
#
_cell.length_a   1.000
_cell.length_b   1.000
_cell.length_c   1.000
_cell.angle_alpha   90.00
_cell.angle_beta   90.00
_cell.angle_gamma   90.00
#
_symmetry.space_group_name_H-M   'P 1'
#
loop_
_entity.id
_entity.type
_entity.pdbx_description
1 polymer ?
#
loop_
_entity_poly.entity_id
_entity_poly.type
_entity_poly.pdbx_seq_one_letter_code
_entity_poly.pdbx_strand_id
1 'polypeptide(L)'
;HCIIRSNIVYERNILISIVRTDEPFGVKSMLRQDLAPGLEALEVLAGYMVVLDIESILKTHGIREKVIFYGIEDINTRNPVWKVFSLLKKLTPNFVQFHKLPAGRLHGVVTRVEM
;
A
#
# COMPACT_ATOMS: atom_id res chain seq x y z
N HIS A 1 -1.00 3.96 -12.19
CA HIS A 1 -1.78 3.55 -11.00
C HIS A 1 -3.10 2.91 -11.43
N CYS A 2 -3.32 1.63 -11.12
CA CYS A 2 -4.42 0.81 -11.62
C CYS A 2 -5.82 1.30 -11.17
N ILE A 3 -5.92 1.85 -9.96
CA ILE A 3 -7.20 2.22 -9.31
C ILE A 3 -7.86 3.43 -9.98
N ILE A 4 -7.11 4.53 -10.17
CA ILE A 4 -7.62 5.75 -10.81
C ILE A 4 -7.97 5.48 -12.27
N ARG A 5 -7.14 4.71 -13.00
CA ARG A 5 -7.42 4.32 -14.39
C ARG A 5 -8.70 3.48 -14.52
N SER A 6 -9.05 2.71 -13.49
CA SER A 6 -10.25 1.87 -13.46
C SER A 6 -11.49 2.62 -12.96
N ASN A 7 -11.40 3.94 -12.76
CA ASN A 7 -12.48 4.79 -12.24
C ASN A 7 -13.05 4.33 -10.88
N ILE A 8 -12.21 3.71 -10.04
CA ILE A 8 -12.58 3.34 -8.67
C ILE A 8 -12.29 4.55 -7.78
N VAL A 9 -13.22 5.50 -7.74
CA VAL A 9 -13.12 6.76 -6.98
C VAL A 9 -14.32 6.91 -6.06
N TYR A 10 -14.08 7.31 -4.82
CA TYR A 10 -15.10 7.54 -3.80
C TYR A 10 -15.30 9.03 -3.54
N GLU A 11 -16.29 9.37 -2.72
CA GLU A 11 -16.51 10.75 -2.27
C GLU A 11 -15.32 11.28 -1.45
N ARG A 12 -14.69 10.42 -0.65
CA ARG A 12 -13.47 10.72 0.11
C ARG A 12 -12.40 9.66 -0.15
N ASN A 13 -11.29 10.07 -0.73
CA ASN A 13 -10.15 9.22 -1.08
C ASN A 13 -8.91 9.71 -0.31
N ILE A 14 -8.22 8.78 0.33
CA ILE A 14 -6.98 9.09 1.05
C ILE A 14 -5.85 8.29 0.41
N LEU A 15 -4.88 8.98 -0.18
CA LEU A 15 -3.68 8.35 -0.72
C LEU A 15 -2.65 8.18 0.38
N ILE A 16 -2.24 6.94 0.64
CA ILE A 16 -1.24 6.64 1.66
C ILE A 16 0.12 6.47 0.98
N SER A 17 1.09 7.27 1.39
CA SER A 17 2.48 7.16 0.96
C SER A 17 3.34 6.71 2.14
N ILE A 18 4.09 5.63 1.96
CA ILE A 18 5.01 5.11 2.99
C ILE A 18 6.42 5.26 2.47
N VAL A 19 7.21 6.09 3.15
CA VAL A 19 8.61 6.39 2.82
C VAL A 19 9.49 5.82 3.91
N ARG A 20 10.45 4.98 3.52
CA ARG A 20 11.46 4.44 4.43
C ARG A 20 12.58 5.44 4.62
N THR A 21 12.94 5.74 5.87
CA THR A 21 14.06 6.62 6.21
C THR A 21 15.34 5.80 6.41
N ASP A 22 16.49 6.48 6.32
CA ASP A 22 17.81 5.88 6.58
C ASP A 22 18.05 5.62 8.08
N GLU A 23 17.18 6.13 8.94
CA GLU A 23 17.21 5.89 10.37
C GLU A 23 16.63 4.49 10.67
N PRO A 24 17.21 3.72 11.61
CA PRO A 24 16.73 2.36 11.90
C PRO A 24 15.32 2.36 12.48
N PHE A 25 15.00 3.35 13.30
CA PHE A 25 13.75 3.45 14.06
C PHE A 25 13.08 4.81 13.84
N GLY A 26 11.87 4.94 14.35
CA GLY A 26 11.07 6.17 14.27
C GLY A 26 9.91 6.02 13.30
N VAL A 27 8.79 6.64 13.66
CA VAL A 27 7.60 6.74 12.81
C VAL A 27 7.07 8.16 12.93
N LYS A 28 6.91 8.84 11.81
CA LYS A 28 6.22 10.12 11.71
C LYS A 28 5.11 9.97 10.68
N SER A 29 3.97 10.56 10.95
CA SER A 29 2.85 10.55 10.00
C SER A 29 2.19 11.91 9.96
N MET A 30 1.76 12.31 8.77
CA MET A 30 1.18 13.62 8.49
C MET A 30 0.02 13.45 7.52
N LEU A 31 -1.16 13.91 7.93
CA LEU A 31 -2.32 14.00 7.05
C LEU A 31 -2.34 15.38 6.38
N ARG A 32 -2.20 15.39 5.05
CA ARG A 32 -2.40 16.55 4.19
C ARG A 32 -3.83 16.55 3.68
N GLN A 33 -4.59 17.52 4.16
CA GLN A 33 -5.97 17.77 3.74
C GLN A 33 -6.00 18.69 2.52
N ASP A 34 -7.13 18.70 1.82
CA ASP A 34 -7.45 19.66 0.75
C ASP A 34 -6.51 19.64 -0.47
N LEU A 35 -6.00 18.46 -0.88
CA LEU A 35 -5.26 18.34 -2.14
C LEU A 35 -6.16 18.60 -3.37
N ALA A 36 -7.39 18.10 -3.29
CA ALA A 36 -8.48 18.36 -4.23
C ALA A 36 -9.81 17.98 -3.53
N PRO A 37 -10.98 18.37 -4.07
CA PRO A 37 -12.27 17.96 -3.51
C PRO A 37 -12.35 16.44 -3.38
N GLY A 38 -12.55 15.95 -2.15
CA GLY A 38 -12.62 14.51 -1.86
C GLY A 38 -11.27 13.77 -1.93
N LEU A 39 -10.14 14.47 -1.94
CA LEU A 39 -8.79 13.90 -2.00
C LEU A 39 -7.88 14.44 -0.88
N GLU A 40 -7.37 13.52 -0.07
CA GLU A 40 -6.39 13.78 0.99
C GLU A 40 -5.18 12.85 0.79
N ALA A 41 -4.05 13.18 1.41
CA ALA A 41 -2.89 12.30 1.46
C ALA A 41 -2.40 12.08 2.89
N LEU A 42 -2.09 10.83 3.23
CA LEU A 42 -1.43 10.44 4.46
C LEU A 42 0.01 10.05 4.13
N GLU A 43 0.96 10.87 4.55
CA GLU A 43 2.38 10.58 4.42
C GLU A 43 2.88 9.91 5.71
N VAL A 44 3.53 8.76 5.58
CA VAL A 44 4.13 8.00 6.68
C VAL A 44 5.62 7.83 6.42
N LEU A 45 6.43 8.43 7.28
CA LEU A 45 7.89 8.27 7.31
C LEU A 45 8.22 7.24 8.39
N ALA A 46 8.90 6.16 8.01
CA ALA A 46 9.22 5.08 8.94
C ALA A 46 10.67 4.64 8.80
N GLY A 47 11.34 4.39 9.93
CA GLY A 47 12.66 3.78 9.93
C GLY A 47 12.68 2.44 9.19
N TYR A 48 13.81 2.09 8.59
CA TYR A 48 13.91 0.91 7.72
C TYR A 48 13.72 -0.42 8.48
N MET A 49 13.96 -0.45 9.80
CA MET A 49 13.73 -1.65 10.62
C MET A 49 12.33 -1.72 11.24
N VAL A 50 11.49 -0.69 11.05
CA VAL A 50 10.19 -0.61 11.72
C VAL A 50 9.13 -1.45 10.98
N VAL A 51 8.51 -2.38 11.68
CA VAL A 51 7.27 -3.01 11.24
C VAL A 51 6.12 -2.04 11.52
N LEU A 52 5.51 -1.52 10.46
CA LEU A 52 4.45 -0.54 10.58
C LEU A 52 3.12 -1.19 10.96
N ASP A 53 2.43 -0.57 11.91
CA ASP A 53 1.03 -0.84 12.19
C ASP A 53 0.19 0.26 11.53
N ILE A 54 -0.22 0.01 10.29
CA ILE A 54 -0.97 0.99 9.50
C ILE A 54 -2.37 1.18 10.09
N GLU A 55 -2.98 0.15 10.68
CA GLU A 55 -4.30 0.25 11.31
C GLU A 55 -4.28 1.27 12.46
N SER A 56 -3.26 1.20 13.30
CA SER A 56 -3.08 2.15 14.41
C SER A 56 -2.82 3.58 13.92
N ILE A 57 -2.03 3.76 12.84
CA ILE A 57 -1.77 5.08 12.25
C ILE A 57 -3.05 5.70 11.69
N LEU A 58 -3.87 4.92 10.99
CA LEU A 58 -5.17 5.37 10.45
C LEU A 58 -6.10 5.81 11.58
N LYS A 59 -6.23 5.00 12.64
CA LYS A 59 -7.05 5.33 13.83
C LYS A 59 -6.60 6.63 14.51
N THR A 60 -5.28 6.86 14.61
CA THR A 60 -4.71 8.07 15.22
C THR A 60 -5.10 9.33 14.45
N HIS A 61 -5.25 9.24 13.12
CA HIS A 61 -5.71 10.35 12.27
C HIS A 61 -7.23 10.41 12.14
N GLY A 62 -7.99 9.62 12.92
CA GLY A 62 -9.45 9.57 12.85
C GLY A 62 -9.99 8.99 11.54
N ILE A 63 -9.16 8.28 10.78
CA ILE A 63 -9.55 7.69 9.50
C ILE A 63 -10.30 6.39 9.79
N ARG A 64 -11.54 6.32 9.31
CA ARG A 64 -12.35 5.10 9.28
C ARG A 64 -12.48 4.64 7.84
N GLU A 65 -11.60 3.74 7.45
CA GLU A 65 -11.53 3.22 6.10
C GLU A 65 -12.73 2.33 5.79
N LYS A 66 -13.42 2.56 4.67
CA LYS A 66 -14.45 1.64 4.16
C LYS A 66 -13.82 0.48 3.41
N VAL A 67 -12.82 0.80 2.59
CA VAL A 67 -12.04 -0.14 1.78
C VAL A 67 -10.63 0.41 1.60
N ILE A 68 -9.64 -0.47 1.58
CA ILE A 68 -8.26 -0.17 1.21
C ILE A 68 -7.95 -0.92 -0.08
N PHE A 69 -7.56 -0.17 -1.11
CA PHE A 69 -7.04 -0.73 -2.34
C PHE A 69 -5.53 -0.77 -2.30
N TYR A 70 -4.97 -1.92 -2.61
CA TYR A 70 -3.53 -2.06 -2.80
C TYR A 70 -3.25 -2.76 -4.14
N GLY A 71 -2.24 -2.27 -4.85
CA GLY A 71 -1.82 -2.86 -6.11
C GLY A 71 -1.00 -4.12 -5.86
N ILE A 72 -1.31 -5.19 -6.58
CA ILE A 72 -0.48 -6.40 -6.64
C ILE A 72 -0.03 -6.58 -8.09
N GLU A 73 1.22 -6.94 -8.28
CA GLU A 73 1.74 -7.28 -9.60
C GLU A 73 1.90 -8.79 -9.71
N ASP A 74 1.31 -9.37 -10.75
CA ASP A 74 1.56 -10.75 -11.14
C ASP A 74 2.46 -10.77 -12.38
N ILE A 75 3.61 -11.44 -12.25
CA ILE A 75 4.63 -11.52 -13.30
C ILE A 75 4.38 -12.78 -14.12
N ASN A 76 4.08 -12.61 -15.42
CA ASN A 76 3.98 -13.72 -16.36
C ASN A 76 5.07 -13.61 -17.41
N THR A 77 5.93 -14.63 -17.46
CA THR A 77 7.10 -14.64 -18.34
C THR A 77 7.46 -16.06 -18.80
N ARG A 78 8.04 -16.15 -20.00
CA ARG A 78 8.60 -17.40 -20.54
C ARG A 78 10.06 -17.61 -20.17
N ASN A 79 10.75 -16.56 -19.72
CA ASN A 79 12.16 -16.64 -19.38
C ASN A 79 12.36 -17.36 -18.02
N PRO A 80 13.21 -18.40 -17.95
CA PRO A 80 13.40 -19.19 -16.73
C PRO A 80 13.90 -18.37 -15.54
N VAL A 81 14.76 -17.36 -15.74
CA VAL A 81 15.29 -16.51 -14.66
C VAL A 81 14.16 -15.70 -14.02
N TRP A 82 13.33 -15.06 -14.84
CA TRP A 82 12.18 -14.29 -14.37
C TRP A 82 11.09 -15.16 -13.75
N LYS A 83 10.97 -16.42 -14.21
CA LYS A 83 10.07 -17.40 -13.61
C LYS A 83 10.48 -17.77 -12.19
N VAL A 84 11.78 -18.00 -11.94
CA VAL A 84 12.29 -18.24 -10.58
C VAL A 84 12.06 -17.01 -9.69
N PHE A 85 12.35 -15.81 -10.19
CA PHE A 85 12.05 -14.57 -9.46
C PHE A 85 10.57 -14.44 -9.10
N SER A 86 9.66 -14.75 -10.04
CA SER A 86 8.22 -14.70 -9.80
C SER A 86 7.78 -15.68 -8.69
N LEU A 87 8.41 -16.86 -8.59
CA LEU A 87 8.14 -17.84 -7.55
C LEU A 87 8.62 -17.35 -6.18
N LEU A 88 9.84 -16.81 -6.10
CA LEU A 88 10.38 -16.23 -4.85
C LEU A 88 9.51 -15.07 -4.35
N LYS A 89 9.07 -14.19 -5.26
CA LYS A 89 8.14 -13.08 -4.94
C LYS A 89 6.79 -13.59 -4.43
N LYS A 90 6.27 -14.70 -4.97
CA LYS A 90 5.00 -15.31 -4.52
C LYS A 90 5.12 -16.03 -3.16
N LEU A 91 6.28 -16.58 -2.84
CA LEU A 91 6.53 -17.26 -1.57
C LEU A 91 6.84 -16.31 -0.41
N THR A 92 7.34 -15.11 -0.73
CA THR A 92 7.64 -14.07 0.26
C THR A 92 6.33 -13.46 0.79
N PRO A 93 6.21 -13.15 2.09
CA PRO A 93 5.02 -12.52 2.65
C PRO A 93 4.64 -11.24 1.89
N ASN A 94 3.37 -11.14 1.51
CA ASN A 94 2.83 -9.93 0.90
C ASN A 94 2.94 -8.75 1.88
N PHE A 95 3.23 -7.56 1.36
CA PHE A 95 3.17 -6.27 2.05
C PHE A 95 2.01 -6.16 3.05
N VAL A 96 0.83 -6.66 2.66
CA VAL A 96 -0.38 -6.69 3.49
C VAL A 96 -0.20 -7.46 4.80
N GLN A 97 0.40 -8.64 4.73
CA GLN A 97 0.67 -9.46 5.92
C GLN A 97 1.77 -8.82 6.77
N PHE A 98 2.71 -8.11 6.16
CA PHE A 98 3.82 -7.48 6.86
C PHE A 98 3.41 -6.21 7.64
N HIS A 99 2.43 -5.45 7.17
CA HIS A 99 2.06 -4.13 7.73
C HIS A 99 0.77 -4.13 8.57
N LYS A 100 0.30 -5.30 9.01
CA LYS A 100 -0.91 -5.49 9.84
C LYS A 100 -2.11 -4.66 9.36
N LEU A 101 -2.38 -4.70 8.07
CA LEU A 101 -3.54 -3.99 7.53
C LEU A 101 -4.85 -4.67 7.98
N PRO A 102 -5.96 -3.90 8.14
CA PRO A 102 -7.24 -4.44 8.59
C PRO A 102 -7.82 -5.43 7.57
N ALA A 103 -7.74 -6.73 7.90
CA ALA A 103 -8.01 -7.84 6.96
C ALA A 103 -9.41 -7.81 6.32
N GLY A 104 -10.42 -7.33 7.05
CA GLY A 104 -11.81 -7.29 6.56
C GLY A 104 -12.13 -6.18 5.54
N ARG A 105 -11.20 -5.24 5.29
CA ARG A 105 -11.44 -4.08 4.41
C ARG A 105 -10.45 -3.99 3.24
N LEU A 106 -9.62 -5.01 3.06
CA LEU A 106 -8.56 -5.03 2.03
C LEU A 106 -9.06 -5.64 0.72
N HIS A 107 -8.92 -4.88 -0.36
CA HIS A 107 -9.19 -5.34 -1.72
C HIS A 107 -7.92 -5.18 -2.56
N GLY A 108 -7.37 -6.31 -3.01
CA GLY A 108 -6.20 -6.33 -3.89
C GLY A 108 -6.63 -6.06 -5.33
N VAL A 109 -6.02 -5.07 -5.96
CA VAL A 109 -6.16 -4.82 -7.41
C VAL A 109 -4.95 -5.42 -8.10
N VAL A 110 -5.16 -6.54 -8.79
CA VAL A 110 -4.08 -7.25 -9.48
C VAL A 110 -3.86 -6.63 -10.86
N THR A 111 -2.61 -6.30 -11.17
CA THR A 111 -2.17 -5.88 -12.50
C THR A 111 -1.21 -6.95 -13.04
N ARG A 112 -1.55 -7.53 -14.19
CA ARG A 112 -0.67 -8.49 -14.86
C ARG A 112 0.41 -7.73 -15.63
N VAL A 113 1.66 -8.05 -15.36
CA VAL A 113 2.80 -7.54 -16.13
C VAL A 113 3.32 -8.69 -16.98
N GLU A 114 3.31 -8.48 -18.29
CA GLU A 114 3.86 -9.42 -19.27
C GLU A 114 5.29 -9.02 -19.62
N MET A 115 6.23 -9.96 -19.49
CA MET A 115 7.65 -9.80 -19.78
C MET A 115 8.19 -10.96 -20.62
#